data_AF-A0A8T4ZT53-F1
#
_entry.id   AF-A0A8T4ZT53-F1
#
_cell.length_a   1.000
_cell.length_b   1.000
_cell.length_c   1.000
_cell.angle_alpha   90.00
_cell.angle_beta   90.00
_cell.angle_gamma   90.00
#
_symmetry.space_group_name_H-M   'P 1'
#
loop_
_entity.id
_entity.type
_entity.pdbx_description
1 polymer ?
#
loop_
_entity_poly.entity_id
_entity_poly.type
_entity_poly.pdbx_seq_one_letter_code
_entity_poly.pdbx_strand_id
1 'polypeptide(L)' 'MSFCKQCGREISQDARFCPYCGSDQTSYAPPPPPPTQAGLETKNTGLAAVLALIFGIFGLWGVGHIYVGED' A
#
# COMPACT_ATOMS: atom_id res chain seq x y z
N MET A 1 0.25 14.54 36.24
CA MET A 1 -0.22 13.30 36.92
C MET A 1 -1.15 12.56 35.97
N SER A 2 -1.12 11.22 35.94
CA SER A 2 -2.04 10.38 35.17
C SER A 2 -2.70 9.37 36.11
N PHE A 3 -3.84 8.83 35.72
CA PHE A 3 -4.51 7.77 36.48
C PHE A 3 -4.43 6.46 35.72
N CYS A 4 -4.28 5.36 36.45
CA CYS A 4 -4.30 4.03 35.87
C CYS A 4 -5.67 3.76 35.23
N LYS A 5 -5.68 3.37 33.96
CA LYS A 5 -6.92 3.06 33.22
C LYS A 5 -7.67 1.84 33.77
N GLN A 6 -7.00 0.99 34.55
CA GLN A 6 -7.58 -0.23 35.10
C GLN A 6 -8.05 -0.06 36.55
N CYS A 7 -7.23 0.54 37.43
CA CYS A 7 -7.50 0.61 38.86
C CYS A 7 -7.84 2.01 39.39
N GLY A 8 -7.73 3.06 38.55
CA GLY A 8 -8.08 4.43 38.92
C GLY A 8 -7.12 5.11 39.91
N ARG A 9 -6.01 4.46 40.27
CA ARG A 9 -4.98 5.06 41.16
C ARG A 9 -4.09 6.03 40.39
N GLU A 10 -3.59 7.03 41.09
CA GLU A 10 -2.62 7.98 40.53
C GLU A 10 -1.30 7.27 40.22
N ILE A 11 -0.77 7.54 39.03
CA ILE A 11 0.48 7.02 38.51
C ILE A 11 1.27 8.14 37.82
N SER A 12 2.56 7.90 37.61
CA SER A 12 3.40 8.82 36.83
C SER A 12 3.01 8.77 35.35
N GLN A 13 3.09 9.92 34.67
CA GLN A 13 2.80 10.01 33.23
C GLN A 13 3.76 9.18 32.36
N ASP A 14 4.95 8.89 32.89
CA ASP A 14 5.97 8.07 32.25
C ASP A 14 5.94 6.59 32.71
N ALA A 15 5.07 6.23 33.67
CA ALA A 15 5.01 4.87 34.20
C ALA A 15 4.43 3.92 33.13
N ARG A 16 5.28 3.08 32.56
CA ARG A 16 4.89 2.05 31.58
C ARG A 16 3.92 1.01 32.14
N PHE A 17 4.01 0.72 33.43
CA PHE A 17 3.17 -0.23 34.15
C PHE A 17 2.68 0.39 35.45
N CYS A 18 1.45 0.07 35.86
CA CYS A 18 0.91 0.54 37.13
C CYS A 18 1.51 -0.26 38.31
N PRO A 19 2.16 0.38 39.30
CA PRO A 19 2.78 -0.33 40.43
C PRO A 19 1.76 -0.97 41.39
N TYR A 20 0.49 -0.62 41.28
CA TYR A 20 -0.57 -1.13 42.16
C TYR A 20 -1.33 -2.34 41.59
N CYS A 21 -1.42 -2.45 40.25
CA CYS A 21 -2.20 -3.51 39.60
C CYS A 21 -1.44 -4.25 38.47
N GLY A 22 -0.27 -3.77 38.07
CA GLY A 22 0.57 -4.39 37.04
C GLY A 22 0.12 -4.14 35.59
N SER A 23 -1.00 -3.45 35.35
CA SER A 23 -1.47 -3.18 33.98
C SER A 23 -0.56 -2.21 33.24
N ASP A 24 -0.31 -2.48 31.96
CA ASP A 24 0.46 -1.58 31.10
C ASP A 24 -0.34 -0.30 30.81
N GLN A 25 0.37 0.82 30.80
CA GLN A 25 -0.20 2.16 30.59
C GLN A 25 0.38 2.83 29.34
N THR A 26 1.18 2.10 28.56
CA THR A 26 1.86 2.64 27.38
C THR A 26 0.84 2.72 26.25
N SER A 27 0.26 3.91 26.05
CA SER A 27 -0.52 4.19 24.85
C SER A 27 0.46 4.35 23.68
N TYR A 28 0.98 3.25 23.15
CA TYR A 28 1.73 3.27 21.90
C TYR A 28 0.75 3.68 20.80
N ALA A 29 0.75 4.96 20.43
CA ALA A 29 0.22 5.36 19.14
C ALA A 29 1.21 4.84 18.10
N PRO A 30 0.88 3.82 17.29
CA PRO A 30 1.75 3.44 16.21
C PRO A 30 2.00 4.68 15.32
N PRO A 31 3.22 4.88 14.83
CA PRO A 31 3.49 5.96 13.89
C PRO A 31 2.53 5.81 12.70
N PRO A 32 2.02 6.93 12.15
CA PRO A 32 1.11 6.87 11.03
C PRO A 32 1.74 6.04 9.90
N PRO A 33 0.99 5.13 9.26
CA PRO A 33 1.51 4.35 8.15
C PRO A 33 2.02 5.29 7.05
N PRO A 34 3.12 4.94 6.35
CA PRO A 34 3.61 5.74 5.25
C PRO A 34 2.52 5.93 4.19
N PRO A 35 2.49 7.06 3.47
CA PRO A 35 1.51 7.30 2.41
C PRO A 35 1.65 6.22 1.34
N THR A 36 0.68 5.29 1.30
CA THR A 36 0.54 4.33 0.22
C THR A 36 0.37 5.12 -1.07
N GLN A 37 1.38 5.10 -1.92
CA GLN A 37 1.30 5.67 -3.26
C GLN A 37 0.25 4.88 -4.02
N ALA A 38 -0.96 5.44 -4.09
CA ALA A 38 -1.97 5.04 -5.04
C ALA A 38 -1.39 5.31 -6.43
N GLY A 39 -0.75 4.28 -6.99
CA GLY A 39 -0.54 4.22 -8.41
C GLY A 39 -1.88 4.45 -9.08
N LEU A 40 -1.92 5.45 -9.94
CA LEU A 40 -3.00 5.72 -10.88
C LEU A 40 -3.16 4.48 -11.77
N GLU A 41 -3.84 3.44 -11.30
CA GLU A 41 -4.19 2.25 -12.07
C GLU A 41 -5.65 2.32 -12.47
N THR A 42 -5.99 3.35 -13.24
CA THR A 42 -7.21 3.36 -14.06
C THR A 42 -6.91 2.63 -15.36
N LYS A 43 -6.64 1.31 -15.28
CA LYS A 43 -6.60 0.46 -16.46
C LYS A 43 -8.03 0.16 -16.89
N ASN A 44 -8.59 1.06 -17.71
CA ASN A 44 -9.80 0.74 -18.43
C ASN A 44 -9.48 -0.44 -19.35
N THR A 45 -10.03 -1.61 -19.03
CA THR A 45 -9.83 -2.86 -19.80
C THR A 45 -10.08 -2.64 -21.30
N GLY A 46 -11.03 -1.76 -21.66
CA GLY A 46 -11.27 -1.36 -23.04
C GLY A 46 -10.09 -0.62 -23.70
N LEU A 47 -9.41 0.28 -22.99
CA LEU A 47 -8.24 1.00 -23.51
C LEU A 47 -7.07 0.03 -23.76
N ALA A 48 -6.84 -0.89 -22.83
CA ALA A 48 -5.81 -1.92 -22.99
C ALA A 48 -6.10 -2.84 -24.20
N ALA A 49 -7.37 -3.22 -24.41
CA ALA A 49 -7.77 -4.03 -25.56
C ALA A 49 -7.61 -3.28 -26.90
N VAL A 50 -7.98 -1.99 -26.95
CA VAL A 50 -7.81 -1.16 -28.16
C VAL A 50 -6.34 -1.00 -28.53
N LEU A 51 -5.47 -0.71 -27.55
CA LEU A 51 -4.03 -0.62 -27.79
C LEU A 51 -3.45 -1.97 -28.25
N ALA A 52 -3.83 -3.08 -27.62
CA ALA A 52 -3.40 -4.41 -28.05
C ALA A 52 -3.84 -4.77 -29.47
N LEU A 53 -5.06 -4.39 -29.88
CA LEU A 53 -5.54 -4.60 -31.25
C LEU A 53 -4.79 -3.73 -32.26
N ILE A 54 -4.54 -2.45 -31.95
CA ILE A 54 -3.83 -1.54 -32.85
C ILE A 54 -2.37 -2.01 -33.05
N PHE A 55 -1.65 -2.28 -31.97
CA PHE A 55 -0.27 -2.75 -32.03
C PHE A 55 -0.16 -4.19 -32.58
N GLY A 56 -1.14 -5.04 -32.28
CA GLY A 56 -1.21 -6.41 -32.79
C GLY A 56 -1.50 -6.46 -34.29
N ILE A 57 -2.46 -5.68 -34.80
CA ILE A 57 -2.82 -5.63 -36.22
C ILE A 57 -1.69 -5.01 -37.04
N PHE A 58 -1.10 -3.89 -36.62
CA PHE A 58 0.06 -3.31 -37.31
C PHE A 58 1.31 -4.21 -37.24
N GLY A 59 1.53 -4.91 -36.13
CA GLY A 59 2.67 -5.82 -35.97
C GLY A 59 2.57 -7.11 -36.78
N LEU A 60 1.39 -7.75 -36.81
CA LEU A 60 1.17 -9.00 -37.55
C LEU A 60 1.16 -8.79 -39.07
N TRP A 61 0.61 -7.67 -39.56
CA TRP A 61 0.58 -7.38 -40.99
C TRP A 61 1.91 -6.80 -41.50
N GLY A 62 2.72 -6.17 -40.64
CA GLY A 62 3.95 -5.48 -41.04
C GLY A 62 5.24 -6.30 -40.95
N VAL A 63 5.38 -7.20 -39.97
CA VAL A 63 6.67 -7.88 -39.73
C VAL A 63 6.84 -9.15 -40.58
N GLY A 64 5.76 -9.80 -40.98
CA GLY A 64 5.81 -11.04 -41.78
C GLY A 64 6.34 -10.87 -43.21
N HIS A 65 6.09 -9.72 -43.86
CA HIS A 65 6.58 -9.46 -45.22
C HIS A 65 8.01 -8.90 -45.27
N ILE A 66 8.55 -8.39 -44.15
CA ILE A 66 9.92 -7.88 -44.08
C ILE A 66 10.95 -9.01 -43.87
N TYR A 67 10.52 -10.22 -43.44
CA TYR A 67 11.42 -11.34 -43.11
C TYR A 67 11.58 -12.42 -44.21
N VAL A 68 10.94 -12.25 -45.37
CA VAL A 68 11.35 -12.91 -46.63
C VAL A 68 12.20 -11.87 -47.36
N GLY A 69 13.50 -11.72 -47.07
CA GLY A 69 14.50 -12.76 -47.17
C GLY A 69 15.04 -12.74 -48.60
N GLU A 70 15.92 -11.77 -48.87
CA GLU A 70 16.70 -11.65 -50.11
C GLU A 70 17.70 -12.80 -50.21
N ASP A 71 17.43 -13.72 -51.14
CA ASP A 71 18.40 -14.30 -52.08
C ASP A 71 17.71 -14.41 -53.45
#